data_AF-A0A8T5V3K0-F1
#
_entry.id   AF-A0A8T5V3K0-F1
#
_cell.length_a   1.000
_cell.length_b   1.000
_cell.length_c   1.000
_cell.angle_alpha   90.00
_cell.angle_beta   90.00
_cell.angle_gamma   90.00
#
_symmetry.space_group_name_H-M   'P 1'
#
loop_
_entity.id
_entity.type
_entity.pdbx_description
1 polymer ?
#
loop_
_entity_poly.entity_id
_entity_poly.type
_entity_poly.pdbx_seq_one_letter_code
_entity_poly.pdbx_strand_id
1 'polypeptide(L)'
;MNAQLPDLSNEWGKKKLRNWMANAKRLKRDDVYHAAFRQLCRIEGRNIDDPLESEFAVVMRALEEALSEESGTTKRLSRTRQKLGRVGVRQTLADLAMKPTPSTGFLKLVEFGMAKELSAEALVIKYSSEFSSETVEAAKKRLADYGIS
;
A
#
# COMPACT_ATOMS: atom_id res chain seq x y z
N MET A 1 3.92 13.40 29.60
CA MET A 1 4.77 12.22 29.30
C MET A 1 4.74 12.00 27.79
N ASN A 2 5.84 12.30 27.08
CA ASN A 2 5.97 11.96 25.66
C ASN A 2 6.16 10.44 25.58
N ALA A 3 5.05 9.70 25.50
CA ALA A 3 5.11 8.25 25.34
C ALA A 3 5.78 7.95 23.99
N GLN A 4 6.97 7.36 24.04
CA GLN A 4 7.77 6.94 22.90
C GLN A 4 6.94 6.06 21.95
N LEU A 5 7.16 6.21 20.63
CA LEU A 5 6.51 5.37 19.63
C LEU A 5 6.89 3.89 19.92
N PRO A 6 5.91 3.00 20.17
CA PRO A 6 6.20 1.59 20.40
C PRO A 6 6.72 0.94 19.12
N ASP A 7 7.76 0.13 19.25
CA ASP A 7 8.23 -0.70 18.14
C ASP A 7 7.27 -1.89 17.95
N LEU A 8 6.55 -1.86 16.82
CA LEU A 8 5.58 -2.88 16.44
C LEU A 8 6.12 -3.82 15.35
N SER A 9 7.39 -3.67 14.93
CA SER A 9 7.98 -4.41 13.79
C SER A 9 7.95 -5.93 13.94
N ASN A 10 7.92 -6.44 15.17
CA ASN A 10 7.87 -7.86 15.49
C ASN A 10 6.47 -8.38 15.88
N GLU A 11 5.45 -7.53 15.81
CA GLU A 11 4.08 -7.92 16.11
C GLU A 11 3.39 -8.49 14.85
N TRP A 12 2.96 -9.75 14.92
CA TRP A 12 2.32 -10.44 13.79
C TRP A 12 0.87 -10.85 14.08
N GLY A 13 0.35 -10.54 15.27
CA GLY A 13 -1.03 -10.82 15.67
C GLY A 13 -1.99 -9.76 15.13
N LYS A 14 -2.77 -10.09 14.09
CA LYS A 14 -3.78 -9.19 13.50
C LYS A 14 -4.71 -8.56 14.55
N LYS A 15 -5.17 -9.32 15.54
CA LYS A 15 -6.04 -8.83 16.63
C LYS A 15 -5.33 -7.79 17.50
N LYS A 16 -4.06 -8.02 17.83
CA LYS A 16 -3.27 -7.11 18.69
C LYS A 16 -2.97 -5.81 17.97
N LEU A 17 -2.63 -5.85 16.68
CA LEU A 17 -2.44 -4.65 15.85
C LEU A 17 -3.74 -3.83 15.70
N ARG A 18 -4.89 -4.49 15.52
CA ARG A 18 -6.19 -3.79 15.53
C ARG A 18 -6.49 -3.11 16.87
N ASN A 19 -6.14 -3.75 17.98
CA ASN A 19 -6.27 -3.13 19.30
C ASN A 19 -5.36 -1.91 19.45
N TRP A 20 -4.12 -1.98 18.94
CA TRP A 20 -3.22 -0.83 18.89
C TRP A 20 -3.83 0.33 18.08
N MET A 21 -4.38 0.05 16.89
CA MET A 21 -5.06 1.05 16.07
C MET A 21 -6.26 1.69 16.80
N ALA A 22 -7.13 0.88 17.41
CA ALA A 22 -8.30 1.38 18.15
C ALA A 22 -7.91 2.26 19.34
N ASN A 23 -6.91 1.83 20.12
CA ASN A 23 -6.40 2.59 21.26
C ASN A 23 -5.72 3.88 20.82
N ALA A 24 -4.92 3.83 19.75
CA ALA A 24 -4.27 5.00 19.16
C ALA A 24 -5.29 6.05 18.71
N LYS A 25 -6.36 5.62 18.02
CA LYS A 25 -7.47 6.50 17.61
C LYS A 25 -8.18 7.14 18.82
N ARG A 26 -8.46 6.35 19.86
CA ARG A 26 -9.04 6.85 21.13
C ARG A 26 -8.16 7.89 21.83
N LEU A 27 -6.84 7.71 21.76
CA LEU A 27 -5.84 8.57 22.41
C LEU A 27 -5.30 9.67 21.50
N LYS A 28 -5.81 9.82 20.26
CA LYS A 28 -5.34 10.77 19.25
C LYS A 28 -3.83 10.66 18.98
N ARG A 29 -3.32 9.42 18.91
CA ARG A 29 -1.92 9.07 18.65
C ARG A 29 -1.77 8.52 17.23
N ASP A 30 -1.82 9.41 16.25
CA ASP A 30 -1.79 9.03 14.83
C ASP A 30 -0.49 8.31 14.44
N ASP A 31 0.62 8.66 15.08
CA ASP A 31 1.91 7.99 14.93
C ASP A 31 1.83 6.48 15.26
N VAL A 32 1.19 6.12 16.39
CA VAL A 32 0.98 4.73 16.81
C VAL A 32 -0.01 4.03 15.89
N TYR A 33 -1.06 4.74 15.46
CA TYR A 33 -2.04 4.21 14.51
C TYR A 33 -1.35 3.81 13.20
N HIS A 34 -0.55 4.71 12.63
CA HIS A 34 0.19 4.45 11.40
C HIS A 34 1.22 3.32 11.56
N ALA A 35 1.93 3.25 12.68
CA ALA A 35 2.86 2.14 12.94
C ALA A 35 2.15 0.78 12.99
N ALA A 36 1.04 0.69 13.73
CA ALA A 36 0.24 -0.53 13.84
C ALA A 36 -0.39 -0.93 12.50
N PHE A 37 -0.87 0.07 11.75
CA PHE A 37 -1.44 -0.10 10.43
C PHE A 37 -0.42 -0.63 9.41
N ARG A 38 0.78 -0.05 9.35
CA ARG A 38 1.87 -0.54 8.48
C ARG A 38 2.21 -1.99 8.80
N GLN A 39 2.34 -2.31 10.08
CA GLN A 39 2.61 -3.69 10.49
C GLN A 39 1.46 -4.65 10.15
N LEU A 40 0.20 -4.21 10.30
CA LEU A 40 -0.96 -5.01 9.92
C LEU A 40 -0.94 -5.36 8.43
N CYS A 41 -0.56 -4.39 7.60
CA CYS A 41 -0.44 -4.60 6.15
C CYS A 41 0.70 -5.57 5.81
N ARG A 42 1.85 -5.49 6.52
CA ARG A 42 2.99 -6.42 6.36
C ARG A 42 2.64 -7.89 6.58
N ILE A 43 1.61 -8.19 7.38
CA ILE A 43 1.17 -9.58 7.57
C ILE A 43 0.73 -10.23 6.26
N GLU A 44 0.17 -9.46 5.32
CA GLU A 44 -0.29 -10.02 4.03
C GLU A 44 0.87 -10.41 3.11
N GLY A 45 2.05 -9.81 3.27
CA GLY A 45 3.26 -10.15 2.52
C GLY A 45 4.15 -11.22 3.18
N ARG A 46 3.85 -11.64 4.42
CA ARG A 46 4.79 -12.43 5.25
C ARG A 46 5.17 -13.79 4.66
N ASN A 47 4.25 -14.46 3.97
CA ASN A 47 4.45 -15.80 3.43
C ASN A 47 4.60 -15.78 1.90
N ILE A 48 5.13 -14.67 1.37
CA ILE A 48 5.39 -14.49 -0.05
C ILE A 48 6.90 -14.36 -0.21
N ASP A 49 7.52 -15.32 -0.91
CA ASP A 49 8.97 -15.39 -1.07
C ASP A 49 9.48 -14.30 -2.03
N ASP A 50 8.67 -13.93 -3.03
CA ASP A 50 9.00 -12.87 -3.97
C ASP A 50 8.85 -11.49 -3.29
N PRO A 51 9.92 -10.68 -3.19
CA PRO A 51 9.87 -9.39 -2.49
C PRO A 51 8.90 -8.39 -3.10
N LEU A 52 8.77 -8.37 -4.43
CA LEU A 52 7.86 -7.47 -5.13
C LEU A 52 6.40 -7.87 -4.86
N GLU A 53 6.09 -9.17 -4.93
CA GLU A 53 4.76 -9.68 -4.62
C GLU A 53 4.39 -9.46 -3.14
N SER A 54 5.36 -9.66 -2.24
CA SER A 54 5.22 -9.39 -0.80
C SER A 54 4.84 -7.93 -0.56
N GLU A 55 5.59 -6.98 -1.12
CA GLU A 55 5.32 -5.56 -0.98
C GLU A 55 4.01 -5.15 -1.66
N PHE A 56 3.68 -5.72 -2.82
CA PHE A 56 2.41 -5.43 -3.47
C PHE A 56 1.21 -5.92 -2.66
N ALA A 57 1.33 -7.03 -1.93
CA ALA A 57 0.31 -7.49 -0.99
C ALA A 57 0.09 -6.48 0.15
N VAL A 58 1.17 -5.86 0.65
CA VAL A 58 1.10 -4.78 1.65
C VAL A 58 0.34 -3.57 1.09
N VAL A 59 0.66 -3.14 -0.13
CA VAL A 59 -0.01 -2.04 -0.85
C VAL A 59 -1.51 -2.29 -1.00
N MET A 60 -1.86 -3.48 -1.49
CA MET A 60 -3.24 -3.90 -1.67
C MET A 60 -4.02 -3.83 -0.36
N ARG A 61 -3.42 -4.26 0.76
CA ARG A 61 -4.06 -4.20 2.06
C ARG A 61 -4.25 -2.78 2.55
N ALA A 62 -3.24 -1.93 2.35
CA ALA A 62 -3.30 -0.53 2.75
C ALA A 62 -4.44 0.20 2.01
N LEU A 63 -4.54 -0.02 0.70
CA LEU A 63 -5.63 0.50 -0.14
C LEU A 63 -7.01 0.03 0.31
N GLU A 64 -7.16 -1.27 0.59
CA GLU A 64 -8.43 -1.81 1.08
C GLU A 64 -8.88 -1.16 2.39
N GLU A 65 -7.95 -0.90 3.32
CA GLU A 65 -8.28 -0.19 4.56
C GLU A 65 -8.67 1.26 4.30
N ALA A 66 -7.89 1.99 3.51
CA ALA A 66 -8.14 3.37 3.16
C ALA A 66 -9.54 3.57 2.54
N LEU A 67 -9.89 2.70 1.58
CA LEU A 67 -11.22 2.69 0.95
C LEU A 67 -12.33 2.27 1.93
N SER A 68 -12.01 1.41 2.90
CA SER A 68 -12.98 0.98 3.91
C SER A 68 -13.29 2.08 4.92
N GLU A 69 -12.26 2.81 5.36
CA GLU A 69 -12.38 3.93 6.29
C GLU A 69 -13.20 5.06 5.67
N GLU A 70 -12.93 5.42 4.41
CA GLU A 70 -13.67 6.47 3.71
C GLU A 70 -15.16 6.12 3.51
N SER A 71 -15.45 4.90 3.09
CA SER A 71 -16.83 4.51 2.77
C SER A 71 -17.65 4.03 3.97
N GLY A 72 -17.03 3.91 5.16
CA GLY A 72 -17.65 3.33 6.36
C GLY A 72 -18.05 1.85 6.22
N THR A 73 -17.66 1.19 5.12
CA THR A 73 -17.99 -0.20 4.80
C THR A 73 -16.74 -0.95 4.38
N THR A 74 -16.65 -2.24 4.67
CA THR A 74 -15.46 -3.02 4.26
C THR A 74 -15.38 -3.10 2.73
N LYS A 75 -14.31 -2.53 2.16
CA LYS A 75 -13.99 -2.60 0.73
C LYS A 75 -12.87 -3.60 0.49
N ARG A 76 -13.02 -4.38 -0.59
CA ARG A 76 -12.02 -5.33 -1.09
C ARG A 76 -11.72 -5.02 -2.54
N LEU A 77 -10.45 -5.09 -2.92
CA LEU A 77 -10.00 -4.87 -4.29
C LEU A 77 -10.21 -6.13 -5.14
N SER A 78 -11.44 -6.65 -5.20
CA SER A 78 -11.76 -7.95 -5.79
C SER A 78 -11.35 -8.06 -7.25
N ARG A 79 -11.55 -6.99 -8.05
CA ARG A 79 -11.14 -6.95 -9.46
C ARG A 79 -9.61 -7.00 -9.62
N THR A 80 -8.87 -6.32 -8.74
CA THR A 80 -7.40 -6.37 -8.77
C THR A 80 -6.90 -7.76 -8.36
N ARG A 81 -7.52 -8.40 -7.35
CA ARG A 81 -7.20 -9.78 -6.96
C ARG A 81 -7.49 -10.79 -8.08
N GLN A 82 -8.60 -10.64 -8.79
CA GLN A 82 -8.89 -11.44 -9.98
C GLN A 82 -7.86 -11.23 -11.08
N LYS A 83 -7.46 -9.97 -11.33
CA LYS A 83 -6.42 -9.65 -12.31
C LYS A 83 -5.08 -10.28 -11.92
N LEU A 84 -4.69 -10.19 -10.65
CA LEU A 84 -3.49 -10.84 -10.12
C LEU A 84 -3.46 -12.34 -10.40
N GLY A 85 -4.57 -13.04 -10.16
CA GLY A 85 -4.66 -14.47 -10.47
C GLY A 85 -4.55 -14.79 -11.97
N ARG A 86 -4.85 -13.83 -12.85
CA ARG A 86 -4.80 -14.01 -14.31
C ARG A 86 -3.45 -13.68 -14.93
N VAL A 87 -2.81 -12.59 -14.49
CA VAL A 87 -1.60 -12.04 -15.15
C VAL A 87 -0.40 -11.86 -14.23
N GLY A 88 -0.55 -12.14 -12.93
CA GLY A 88 0.50 -11.95 -11.93
C GLY A 88 0.72 -10.49 -11.52
N VAL A 89 1.64 -10.29 -10.57
CA VAL A 89 1.93 -8.99 -9.95
C VAL A 89 2.62 -8.04 -10.92
N ARG A 90 3.70 -8.49 -11.57
CA ARG A 90 4.50 -7.67 -12.50
C ARG A 90 3.66 -7.06 -13.63
N GLN A 91 2.88 -7.89 -14.33
CA GLN A 91 2.01 -7.37 -15.39
C GLN A 91 0.92 -6.45 -14.84
N THR A 92 0.38 -6.75 -13.65
CA THR A 92 -0.62 -5.87 -13.02
C THR A 92 -0.04 -4.50 -12.69
N LEU A 93 1.18 -4.44 -12.15
CA LEU A 93 1.90 -3.21 -11.85
C LEU A 93 2.23 -2.43 -13.13
N ALA A 94 2.73 -3.12 -14.16
CA ALA A 94 3.02 -2.50 -15.46
C ALA A 94 1.76 -1.88 -16.09
N ASP A 95 0.65 -2.63 -16.10
CA ASP A 95 -0.61 -2.14 -16.64
C ASP A 95 -1.16 -0.93 -15.85
N LEU A 96 -0.97 -0.90 -14.53
CA LEU A 96 -1.35 0.24 -13.70
C LEU A 96 -0.46 1.45 -14.02
N ALA A 97 0.86 1.26 -14.09
CA ALA A 97 1.84 2.27 -14.46
C ALA A 97 1.62 2.85 -15.86
N MET A 98 1.21 2.03 -16.83
CA MET A 98 1.01 2.44 -18.23
C MET A 98 -0.36 3.04 -18.52
N LYS A 99 -1.34 2.92 -17.60
CA LYS A 99 -2.69 3.39 -17.86
C LYS A 99 -2.73 4.93 -18.04
N PRO A 100 -3.38 5.47 -19.09
CA PRO A 100 -3.42 6.92 -19.31
C PRO A 100 -4.06 7.69 -18.16
N THR A 101 -5.05 7.08 -17.50
CA THR A 101 -5.73 7.65 -16.34
C THR A 101 -5.27 6.96 -15.06
N PRO A 102 -4.95 7.74 -14.01
CA PRO A 102 -4.59 7.19 -12.71
C PRO A 102 -5.72 6.32 -12.16
N SER A 103 -5.34 5.24 -11.47
CA SER A 103 -6.33 4.38 -10.83
C SER A 103 -6.96 5.10 -9.63
N THR A 104 -8.21 4.75 -9.30
CA THR A 104 -8.85 5.25 -8.07
C THR A 104 -8.02 4.94 -6.83
N GLY A 105 -7.37 3.77 -6.78
CA GLY A 105 -6.46 3.43 -5.68
C GLY A 105 -5.26 4.38 -5.59
N PHE A 106 -4.65 4.72 -6.73
CA PHE A 106 -3.56 5.69 -6.77
C PHE A 106 -4.00 7.06 -6.22
N LEU A 107 -5.12 7.60 -6.71
CA LEU A 107 -5.64 8.89 -6.23
C LEU A 107 -5.87 8.89 -4.72
N LYS A 108 -6.40 7.79 -4.18
CA LYS A 108 -6.59 7.63 -2.73
C LYS A 108 -5.26 7.64 -1.99
N LEU A 109 -4.26 6.91 -2.46
CA LEU A 109 -2.94 6.93 -1.83
C LEU A 109 -2.29 8.31 -1.86
N VAL A 110 -2.55 9.11 -2.89
CA VAL A 110 -2.11 10.51 -2.95
C VAL A 110 -2.82 11.33 -1.87
N GLU A 111 -4.15 11.21 -1.76
CA GLU A 111 -4.94 11.89 -0.71
C GLU A 111 -4.46 11.54 0.72
N PHE A 112 -4.07 10.28 0.95
CA PHE A 112 -3.55 9.82 2.24
C PHE A 112 -2.05 10.08 2.45
N GLY A 113 -1.35 10.71 1.48
CA GLY A 113 0.09 10.98 1.58
C GLY A 113 0.97 9.72 1.55
N MET A 114 0.44 8.59 1.07
CA MET A 114 1.11 7.29 1.07
C MET A 114 1.58 6.85 -0.32
N ALA A 115 1.25 7.59 -1.39
CA ALA A 115 1.58 7.20 -2.75
C ALA A 115 3.08 7.03 -3.02
N LYS A 116 3.96 7.73 -2.29
CA LYS A 116 5.41 7.57 -2.43
C LYS A 116 5.93 6.19 -1.98
N GLU A 117 5.28 5.59 -0.99
CA GLU A 117 5.73 4.32 -0.39
C GLU A 117 4.87 3.14 -0.83
N LEU A 118 3.58 3.36 -1.07
CA LEU A 118 2.58 2.31 -1.20
C LEU A 118 1.82 2.35 -2.52
N SER A 119 2.36 2.97 -3.58
CA SER A 119 1.74 2.95 -4.91
C SER A 119 2.35 1.88 -5.83
N ALA A 120 1.62 1.54 -6.89
CA ALA A 120 2.13 0.65 -7.93
C ALA A 120 3.35 1.28 -8.63
N GLU A 121 3.31 2.58 -8.84
CA GLU A 121 4.33 3.40 -9.46
C GLU A 121 5.61 3.41 -8.63
N ALA A 122 5.49 3.55 -7.31
CA ALA A 122 6.62 3.47 -6.39
C ALA A 122 7.30 2.09 -6.44
N LEU A 123 6.51 1.02 -6.48
CA LEU A 123 7.05 -0.34 -6.61
C LEU A 123 7.72 -0.57 -7.96
N VAL A 124 7.14 -0.07 -9.06
CA VAL A 124 7.76 -0.14 -10.39
C VAL A 124 9.12 0.56 -10.42
N ILE A 125 9.24 1.73 -9.80
CA ILE A 125 10.51 2.46 -9.73
C ILE A 125 11.52 1.70 -8.87
N LYS A 126 11.09 1.22 -7.70
CA LYS A 126 11.94 0.47 -6.76
C LYS A 126 12.49 -0.82 -7.37
N TYR A 127 11.65 -1.54 -8.10
CA TYR A 127 11.99 -2.80 -8.78
C TYR A 127 12.22 -2.60 -10.28
N SER A 128 12.75 -1.44 -10.67
CA SER A 128 12.86 -1.03 -12.09
C SER A 128 13.58 -2.02 -13.01
N SER A 129 14.49 -2.85 -12.48
CA SER A 129 15.14 -3.93 -13.24
C SER A 129 14.18 -5.02 -13.73
N GLU A 130 12.98 -5.11 -13.16
CA GLU A 130 11.96 -6.10 -13.51
C GLU A 130 10.92 -5.57 -14.51
N PHE A 131 11.04 -4.30 -14.91
CA PHE A 131 10.08 -3.63 -15.78
C PHE A 131 10.78 -3.05 -17.02
N SER A 132 9.99 -2.81 -18.08
CA SER A 132 10.51 -2.09 -19.24
C SER A 132 10.83 -0.63 -18.89
N SER A 133 11.79 -0.04 -19.59
CA SER A 133 12.13 1.38 -19.43
C SER A 133 10.90 2.28 -19.61
N GLU A 134 10.04 1.97 -20.58
CA GLU A 134 8.78 2.68 -20.80
C GLU A 134 7.86 2.65 -19.57
N THR A 135 7.72 1.49 -18.92
CA THR A 135 6.90 1.32 -17.72
C THR A 135 7.46 2.14 -16.55
N VAL A 136 8.79 2.13 -16.39
CA VAL A 136 9.47 2.90 -15.34
C VAL A 136 9.31 4.40 -15.56
N GLU A 137 9.47 4.88 -16.79
CA GLU A 137 9.28 6.29 -17.12
C GLU A 137 7.82 6.73 -16.96
N ALA A 138 6.85 5.88 -17.31
CA ALA A 138 5.43 6.15 -17.06
C ALA A 138 5.12 6.25 -15.55
N ALA A 139 5.71 5.38 -14.73
CA ALA A 139 5.57 5.42 -13.28
C ALA A 139 6.18 6.71 -12.69
N LYS A 140 7.41 7.08 -13.10
CA LYS A 140 8.06 8.33 -12.68
C LYS A 140 7.23 9.54 -13.06
N LYS A 141 6.76 9.60 -14.31
CA LYS A 141 5.92 10.68 -14.81
C LYS A 141 4.66 10.82 -13.97
N ARG A 142 3.97 9.72 -13.65
CA ARG A 142 2.75 9.79 -12.84
C ARG A 142 3.02 10.30 -11.44
N LEU A 143 4.09 9.90 -10.78
CA LEU A 143 4.42 10.46 -9.45
C LEU A 143 4.74 11.96 -9.57
N ALA A 144 5.52 12.35 -10.57
CA ALA A 144 5.87 13.75 -10.82
C ALA A 144 4.65 14.64 -11.13
N ASP A 145 3.68 14.14 -11.90
CA ASP A 145 2.42 14.86 -12.21
C ASP A 145 1.61 15.22 -10.94
N TYR A 146 1.81 14.47 -9.85
CA TYR A 146 1.19 14.69 -8.54
C TYR A 146 2.15 15.35 -7.52
N GLY A 147 3.30 15.86 -7.97
CA GLY A 147 4.29 16.51 -7.11
C GLY A 147 5.04 15.56 -6.18
N ILE A 148 5.04 14.26 -6.48
CA ILE A 148 5.70 13.22 -5.69
C ILE A 148 7.04 12.91 -6.36
N SER A 149 8.14 13.14 -5.62
CA SER A 149 9.52 12.82 -6.04
C SER A 149 10.14 11.75 -5.17
#